data_AF-A0A8T6TLC0-F1
#
_entry.id   AF-A0A8T6TLC0-F1
#
_cell.length_a   1.000
_cell.length_b   1.000
_cell.length_c   1.000
_cell.angle_alpha   90.00
_cell.angle_beta   90.00
_cell.angle_gamma   90.00
#
_symmetry.space_group_name_H-M   'P 1'
#
loop_
_entity.id
_entity.type
_entity.pdbx_description
1 polymer ?
#
loop_
_entity_poly.entity_id
_entity_poly.type
_entity_poly.pdbx_seq_one_letter_code
_entity_poly.pdbx_strand_id
1 'polypeptide(L)'
;MPRNEFYCQCKLRRPAGKFKRVKGDDGAIIQPLDGSEAYEEMVSWIPSDIAKVGQTVRLKEFNRDKEWSEGWEVMAVGPKRPGKKIEENADLWKHQREVSDV
;
A
#
# COMPACT_ATOMS: atom_id res chain seq x y z
N MET A 1 -2.09 16.36 7.11
CA MET A 1 -0.75 15.76 6.92
C MET A 1 0.01 16.59 5.90
N PRO A 2 1.33 16.81 6.03
CA PRO A 2 2.11 17.45 4.97
C PRO A 2 1.98 16.59 3.70
N ARG A 3 1.57 17.22 2.59
CA ARG A 3 1.38 16.53 1.31
C ARG A 3 2.75 16.08 0.81
N ASN A 4 2.87 14.80 0.48
CA ASN A 4 4.13 14.27 -0.01
C ASN A 4 4.38 14.82 -1.42
N GLU A 5 5.58 15.39 -1.64
CA GLU A 5 5.92 16.09 -2.89
C GLU A 5 5.92 15.12 -4.09
N PHE A 6 6.20 13.84 -3.84
CA PHE A 6 6.26 12.79 -4.86
C PHE A 6 5.60 11.49 -4.41
N TYR A 7 4.97 10.82 -5.37
CA TYR A 7 4.39 9.49 -5.24
C TYR A 7 4.99 8.54 -6.28
N CYS A 8 5.00 7.25 -5.96
CA CYS A 8 5.35 6.17 -6.87
C CYS A 8 4.13 5.28 -7.10
N GLN A 9 3.93 4.81 -8.33
CA GLN A 9 2.93 3.78 -8.60
C GLN A 9 3.51 2.43 -8.18
N CYS A 10 2.99 1.86 -7.11
CA CYS A 10 3.49 0.60 -6.57
C CYS A 10 2.54 -0.54 -6.90
N LYS A 11 3.13 -1.69 -7.27
CA LYS A 11 2.41 -2.97 -7.28
C LYS A 11 2.48 -3.52 -5.85
N LEU A 12 1.33 -3.84 -5.29
CA LEU A 12 1.17 -4.31 -3.91
C LEU A 12 0.56 -5.70 -3.93
N ARG A 13 0.95 -6.55 -2.98
CA ARG A 13 0.23 -7.80 -2.70
C ARG A 13 -0.06 -7.94 -1.22
N ARG A 14 -1.08 -8.71 -0.88
CA ARG A 14 -1.30 -9.23 0.47
C ARG A 14 -1.86 -10.65 0.39
N PRO A 15 -1.70 -11.48 1.43
CA PRO A 15 -2.41 -12.76 1.48
C PRO A 15 -3.93 -12.54 1.50
N ALA A 16 -4.65 -13.33 0.70
CA ALA A 16 -6.10 -13.29 0.64
C ALA A 16 -6.71 -13.97 1.88
N GLY A 17 -7.75 -13.38 2.45
CA GLY A 17 -8.46 -13.94 3.60
C GLY A 17 -7.84 -13.59 4.96
N LYS A 18 -7.78 -14.55 5.89
CA LYS A 18 -7.29 -14.33 7.25
C LYS A 18 -5.77 -14.48 7.31
N PHE A 19 -5.09 -13.48 7.85
CA PHE A 19 -3.64 -13.49 8.05
C PHE A 19 -3.27 -13.00 9.44
N LYS A 20 -2.07 -13.38 9.90
CA LYS A 20 -1.47 -12.87 11.13
C LYS A 20 -0.26 -12.01 10.81
N ARG A 21 -0.11 -10.92 11.56
CA ARG A 21 1.11 -10.12 11.59
C ARG A 21 2.13 -10.85 12.47
N VAL A 22 3.29 -11.15 11.91
CA VAL A 22 4.42 -11.78 12.59
C VAL A 22 5.56 -10.78 12.59
N LYS A 23 6.23 -10.61 13.72
CA LYS A 23 7.41 -9.75 13.80
C LYS A 23 8.59 -10.49 13.21
N GLY A 24 9.10 -10.04 12.06
CA GLY A 24 10.36 -10.47 11.47
C GLY A 24 11.48 -9.48 11.78
N ASP A 25 12.72 -9.90 11.55
CA ASP A 25 13.93 -9.11 11.79
C ASP A 25 13.96 -7.79 11.01
N ASP A 26 13.40 -7.75 9.80
CA ASP A 26 13.31 -6.55 8.95
C ASP A 26 11.93 -5.85 9.00
N GLY A 27 11.07 -6.21 9.96
CA GLY A 27 9.77 -5.59 10.17
C GLY A 27 8.60 -6.56 10.22
N ALA A 28 7.39 -6.06 9.97
CA ALA A 28 6.18 -6.86 10.06
C ALA A 28 5.98 -7.73 8.81
N ILE A 29 6.01 -9.05 8.99
CA ILE A 29 5.70 -10.05 7.97
C ILE A 29 4.23 -10.45 8.12
N ILE A 30 3.51 -10.55 7.02
CA ILE A 30 2.11 -11.00 7.01
C ILE A 30 2.08 -12.44 6.54
N GLN A 31 1.58 -13.36 7.36
CA GLN A 31 1.44 -14.77 7.00
C GLN A 31 -0.03 -15.19 6.91
N PRO A 32 -0.46 -15.88 5.83
CA PRO A 32 -1.80 -16.46 5.77
C PRO A 32 -2.02 -17.47 6.89
N LEU A 33 -3.19 -17.43 7.52
CA LEU A 33 -3.55 -18.35 8.61
C LEU A 33 -4.04 -19.71 8.09
N ASP A 34 -4.58 -19.75 6.87
CA ASP A 34 -5.22 -20.93 6.29
C ASP A 34 -4.25 -21.79 5.46
N GLY A 35 -2.97 -21.41 5.40
CA GLY A 35 -1.98 -22.04 4.52
C GLY A 35 -2.24 -21.82 3.02
N SER A 36 -3.23 -21.00 2.67
CA SER A 36 -3.54 -20.65 1.29
C SER A 36 -2.46 -19.75 0.69
N GLU A 37 -1.99 -20.11 -0.50
CA GLU A 37 -1.11 -19.27 -1.34
C GLU A 37 -1.91 -18.26 -2.18
N ALA A 38 -3.17 -18.01 -1.82
CA ALA A 38 -3.99 -17.03 -2.50
C ALA A 38 -3.52 -15.63 -2.10
N TYR A 39 -3.18 -14.79 -3.08
CA TYR A 39 -2.80 -13.41 -2.86
C TYR A 39 -3.78 -12.48 -3.56
N GLU A 40 -4.09 -11.35 -2.91
CA GLU A 40 -4.73 -10.21 -3.55
C GLU A 40 -3.63 -9.26 -4.04
N GLU A 41 -3.70 -8.87 -5.31
CA GLU A 41 -2.77 -7.91 -5.91
C GLU A 41 -3.50 -6.63 -6.27
N MET A 42 -2.80 -5.50 -6.17
CA MET A 42 -3.30 -4.22 -6.68
C MET A 42 -2.20 -3.24 -7.02
N VAL A 43 -2.62 -2.13 -7.59
CA VAL A 43 -1.76 -0.98 -7.86
C VAL A 43 -2.30 0.22 -7.10
N SER A 44 -1.40 0.94 -6.42
CA SER A 44 -1.74 2.17 -5.70
C SER A 44 -0.60 3.18 -5.75
N TRP A 45 -0.95 4.46 -5.62
CA TRP A 45 0.03 5.54 -5.50
C TRP A 45 0.49 5.65 -4.06
N ILE A 46 1.75 5.27 -3.83
CA ILE A 46 2.37 5.27 -2.51
C ILE A 46 3.34 6.44 -2.42
N PRO A 47 3.30 7.22 -1.33
CA PRO A 47 4.28 8.27 -1.13
C PRO A 47 5.72 7.76 -1.23
N SER A 48 6.58 8.54 -1.91
CA SER A 48 7.89 8.03 -2.37
C SER A 48 8.90 7.76 -1.25
N ASP A 49 8.68 8.31 -0.06
CA ASP A 49 9.44 8.08 1.18
C ASP A 49 9.21 6.67 1.75
N ILE A 50 8.01 6.12 1.60
CA ILE A 50 7.62 4.78 2.07
C ILE A 50 7.47 3.74 0.94
N ALA A 51 7.51 4.15 -0.32
CA ALA A 51 7.48 3.25 -1.49
C ALA A 51 8.80 2.47 -1.65
N LYS A 52 8.99 1.42 -0.85
CA LYS A 52 10.19 0.54 -0.90
C LYS A 52 9.77 -0.92 -1.07
N VAL A 53 10.42 -1.66 -1.95
CA VAL A 53 10.14 -3.10 -2.14
C VAL A 53 10.35 -3.85 -0.82
N GLY A 54 9.43 -4.74 -0.47
CA GLY A 54 9.40 -5.48 0.79
C GLY A 54 8.79 -4.69 1.97
N GLN A 55 8.52 -3.40 1.80
CA GLN A 55 7.83 -2.63 2.83
C GLN A 55 6.36 -3.07 2.92
N THR A 56 5.91 -3.37 4.13
CA THR A 56 4.49 -3.53 4.43
C THR A 56 3.88 -2.16 4.74
N VAL A 57 2.79 -1.82 4.05
CA VAL A 57 2.03 -0.57 4.26
C VAL A 57 0.58 -0.85 4.63
N ARG A 58 -0.04 0.13 5.26
CA ARG A 58 -1.49 0.19 5.47
C ARG A 58 -2.10 1.12 4.44
N LEU A 59 -3.21 0.69 3.82
CA LEU A 59 -3.93 1.47 2.83
C LEU A 59 -5.36 1.71 3.30
N LYS A 60 -5.84 2.93 3.16
CA LYS A 60 -7.25 3.26 3.30
C LYS A 60 -7.76 3.85 1.99
N GLU A 61 -8.93 3.41 1.54
CA GLU A 61 -9.52 3.98 0.33
C GLU A 61 -9.74 5.49 0.50
N PHE A 62 -9.26 6.26 -0.47
CA PHE A 62 -9.44 7.71 -0.49
C PHE A 62 -10.95 8.03 -0.64
N ASN A 63 -11.46 8.96 0.15
CA ASN A 63 -12.87 9.41 0.15
C ASN A 63 -13.93 8.37 0.56
N ARG A 64 -13.59 7.34 1.35
CA ARG A 64 -14.60 6.55 2.05
C ARG A 64 -14.24 6.38 3.53
N ASP A 65 -15.24 6.34 4.40
CA ASP A 65 -15.15 5.84 5.79
C ASP A 65 -14.90 4.32 5.82
N LYS A 66 -13.98 3.84 5.00
CA LYS A 66 -13.55 2.45 5.04
C LYS A 66 -12.43 2.29 6.04
N GLU A 67 -12.42 1.12 6.67
CA GLU A 67 -11.37 0.68 7.56
C GLU A 67 -10.02 0.63 6.82
N TRP A 68 -8.95 0.88 7.57
CA TRP A 68 -7.59 0.66 7.09
C TRP A 68 -7.41 -0.81 6.72
N SER A 69 -7.03 -1.06 5.48
CA SER A 69 -6.60 -2.37 5.02
C SER A 69 -5.11 -2.55 5.29
N GLU A 70 -4.78 -3.56 6.10
CA GLU A 70 -3.40 -3.87 6.48
C GLU A 70 -2.76 -4.89 5.55
N GLY A 71 -1.43 -4.97 5.66
CA GLY A 71 -0.65 -6.10 5.17
C GLY A 71 -0.30 -6.06 3.68
N TRP A 72 -0.31 -4.88 3.08
CA TRP A 72 0.09 -4.69 1.69
C TRP A 72 1.60 -4.60 1.58
N GLU A 73 2.22 -5.64 1.06
CA GLU A 73 3.64 -5.68 0.74
C GLU A 73 3.88 -5.02 -0.63
N VAL A 74 4.82 -4.09 -0.67
CA VAL A 74 5.26 -3.46 -1.93
C VAL A 74 6.12 -4.45 -2.72
N MET A 75 5.62 -4.88 -3.87
CA MET A 75 6.30 -5.82 -4.76
C MET A 75 7.17 -5.13 -5.81
N ALA A 76 6.73 -3.95 -6.28
CA ALA A 76 7.45 -3.16 -7.27
C ALA A 76 7.14 -1.68 -7.07
N VAL A 77 8.13 -0.84 -7.35
CA VAL A 77 8.05 0.62 -7.23
C VAL A 77 8.29 1.25 -8.60
N GLY A 78 7.27 1.91 -9.13
CA GLY A 78 7.37 2.67 -10.38
C GLY A 78 8.08 4.01 -10.22
N PRO A 79 8.26 4.77 -11.32
CA PRO A 79 8.95 6.05 -11.29
C PRO A 79 8.21 7.10 -10.46
N LYS A 80 8.97 8.00 -9.81
CA LYS A 80 8.44 9.12 -9.03
C LYS A 80 7.63 10.08 -9.92
N ARG A 81 6.48 10.53 -9.42
CA ARG A 81 5.61 11.54 -10.05
C ARG A 81 5.25 12.63 -9.04
N PRO A 82 5.16 13.90 -9.47
CA PRO A 82 4.75 14.99 -8.58
C PRO A 82 3.36 14.76 -7.98
N GLY A 83 3.25 14.84 -6.65
CA GLY A 83 2.03 14.51 -5.90
C GLY A 83 0.84 15.39 -6.27
N LYS A 84 1.08 16.67 -6.56
CA LYS A 84 0.02 17.62 -6.95
C LYS A 84 -0.85 17.11 -8.11
N LYS A 85 -0.22 16.55 -9.16
CA LYS A 85 -0.97 15.99 -10.32
C LYS A 85 -1.73 14.72 -9.97
N ILE A 86 -1.22 13.91 -9.04
CA ILE A 86 -1.86 12.68 -8.61
C ILE A 86 -3.10 13.03 -7.77
N GLU A 87 -2.93 13.94 -6.80
CA GLU A 87 -4.02 14.47 -5.96
C GLU A 87 -5.12 15.16 -6.78
N GLU A 88 -4.76 15.99 -7.77
CA GLU A 88 -5.73 16.65 -8.66
C GLU A 88 -6.54 15.66 -9.51
N ASN A 89 -6.06 14.41 -9.66
CA ASN A 89 -6.72 13.35 -10.41
C ASN A 89 -7.16 12.18 -9.51
N ALA A 90 -7.22 12.36 -8.19
CA ALA A 90 -7.53 11.31 -7.22
C ALA A 90 -8.81 10.54 -7.56
N ASP A 91 -9.86 11.26 -7.93
CA ASP A 91 -11.18 10.70 -8.26
C ASP A 91 -11.20 9.96 -9.60
N LEU A 92 -10.38 10.39 -10.56
CA LEU A 92 -10.19 9.71 -11.85
C LEU A 92 -9.31 8.46 -11.69
N TRP A 93 -8.35 8.53 -10.77
CA TRP A 93 -7.34 7.52 -10.53
C TRP A 93 -7.72 6.79 -9.25
N LYS A 94 -8.81 5.99 -9.33
CA LYS A 94 -9.42 5.08 -8.31
C LYS A 94 -8.46 4.19 -7.47
N HIS A 95 -7.16 4.43 -7.61
CA HIS A 95 -6.00 3.81 -7.00
C HIS A 95 -5.28 4.72 -6.00
N GLN A 96 -5.65 6.00 -5.86
CA GLN A 96 -5.09 6.84 -4.80
C GLN A 96 -5.73 6.44 -3.47
N ARG A 97 -4.88 6.15 -2.46
CA ARG A 97 -5.28 5.67 -1.14
C ARG A 97 -4.49 6.47 -0.10
N GLU A 98 -5.08 6.70 1.06
CA GLU A 98 -4.28 7.16 2.20
C GLU A 98 -3.34 6.02 2.59
N VAL A 99 -2.06 6.33 2.73
CA VAL A 99 -1.03 5.36 3.06
C VAL A 99 -0.39 5.78 4.36
N SER A 100 -0.26 4.84 5.29
CA SER A 100 0.52 4.99 6.50
C SER A 100 1.55 3.87 6.55
N ASP A 101 2.74 4.20 7.06
CA ASP A 101 3.65 3.20 7.59
C ASP A 101 3.01 2.45 8.77
N VAL A 102 3.51 1.24 9.04
CA VAL A 102 2.95 0.28 10.00
C VAL A 102 3.97 -0.07 11.07
#